data_AF-Q8SV55-F1
#
_entry.id   AF-Q8SV55-F1
#
_cell.length_a   1.000
_cell.length_b   1.000
_cell.length_c   1.000
_cell.angle_alpha   90.00
_cell.angle_beta   90.00
_cell.angle_gamma   90.00
#
_symmetry.space_group_name_H-M   'P 1'
#
loop_
_entity.id
_entity.type
_entity.pdbx_description
1 polymer ?
#
loop_
_entity_poly.entity_id
_entity_poly.type
_entity_poly.pdbx_seq_one_letter_code
_entity_poly.pdbx_strand_id
1 'polypeptide(L)'
;MNATHILESHEANEQHHATNRSYWEVTYNILVIMSIVFSMATYLILDKDRFEKNPLLRFAIILLPLSCSAIQYLFLLYTNWKSNYEPEGTLHKALYYFFNVLLIAFAIISILSIIVLPINGWKGDDLLSSIVLPSFFIPPTYLLSTSCCLVPGQIGFTDTGINVLIDILILLCPLVSLVLIPEEPKYRLIPAILFPVLILIRLLREKYYPSGKSALPTAPWRVAVFVLILIIAVFAYALMVWGSMVILNNHFGLLDIS
;
A
#
# COMPACT_ATOMS: atom_id res chain seq x y z
N MET A 1 23.36 -42.49 19.26
CA MET A 1 22.23 -41.83 18.57
C MET A 1 22.66 -40.41 18.26
N ASN A 2 22.84 -40.10 16.98
CA ASN A 2 23.50 -38.88 16.49
C ASN A 2 22.45 -37.78 16.28
N ALA A 3 22.07 -37.08 17.35
CA ALA A 3 21.07 -35.99 17.29
C ALA A 3 21.65 -34.64 16.82
N THR A 4 22.96 -34.55 16.64
CA THR A 4 23.66 -33.30 16.28
C THR A 4 23.44 -32.85 14.84
N HIS A 5 23.16 -33.77 13.91
CA HIS A 5 23.09 -33.41 12.48
C HIS A 5 21.74 -32.80 12.03
N ILE A 6 20.69 -32.87 12.85
CA ILE A 6 19.37 -32.31 12.54
C ILE A 6 19.28 -30.83 12.95
N LEU A 7 19.99 -30.43 14.01
CA LEU A 7 19.92 -29.06 14.51
C LEU A 7 20.54 -28.06 13.52
N GLU A 8 21.67 -28.42 12.92
CA GLU A 8 22.44 -27.53 12.04
C GLU A 8 21.72 -27.24 10.71
N SER A 9 20.99 -28.22 10.16
CA SER A 9 20.19 -27.99 8.95
C SER A 9 18.96 -27.12 9.22
N HIS A 10 18.38 -27.20 10.43
CA HIS A 10 17.24 -26.38 10.79
C HIS A 10 17.64 -24.92 11.07
N GLU A 11 18.75 -24.68 11.78
CA GLU A 11 19.27 -23.33 12.03
C GLU A 11 19.68 -22.63 10.73
N ALA A 12 20.40 -23.34 9.83
CA ALA A 12 20.78 -22.78 8.53
C ALA A 12 19.55 -22.38 7.68
N ASN A 13 18.46 -23.14 7.76
CA ASN A 13 17.23 -22.85 7.02
C ASN A 13 16.50 -21.62 7.59
N GLU A 14 16.38 -21.50 8.92
CA GLU A 14 15.74 -20.32 9.54
C GLU A 14 16.52 -19.03 9.28
N GLN A 15 17.85 -19.09 9.36
CA GLN A 15 18.70 -17.92 9.11
C GLN A 15 18.65 -17.47 7.63
N HIS A 16 18.60 -18.41 6.69
CA HIS A 16 18.35 -18.09 5.28
C HIS A 16 16.96 -17.50 5.04
N HIS A 17 15.94 -17.93 5.80
CA HIS A 17 14.61 -17.35 5.70
C HIS A 17 14.54 -15.91 6.23
N ALA A 18 15.17 -15.63 7.37
CA ALA A 18 15.18 -14.28 7.95
C ALA A 18 15.89 -13.27 7.03
N THR A 19 17.03 -13.67 6.45
CA THR A 19 17.80 -12.82 5.52
C THR A 19 17.05 -12.56 4.21
N ASN A 20 16.45 -13.59 3.61
CA ASN A 20 15.65 -13.42 2.39
C ASN A 20 14.44 -12.51 2.60
N ARG A 21 13.75 -12.65 3.74
CA ARG A 21 12.61 -11.78 4.07
C ARG A 21 13.02 -10.32 4.14
N SER A 22 14.13 -10.03 4.82
CA SER A 22 14.67 -8.66 4.93
C SER A 22 15.03 -8.07 3.57
N TYR A 23 15.64 -8.86 2.66
CA TYR A 23 15.98 -8.40 1.31
C TYR A 23 14.74 -8.01 0.50
N TRP A 24 13.69 -8.83 0.54
CA TRP A 24 12.43 -8.53 -0.14
C TRP A 24 11.78 -7.26 0.43
N GLU A 25 11.69 -7.15 1.76
CA GLU A 25 11.14 -5.96 2.44
C GLU A 25 11.87 -4.68 2.00
N VAL A 26 13.20 -4.67 2.01
CA VAL A 26 14.00 -3.51 1.56
C VAL A 26 13.77 -3.20 0.08
N THR A 27 13.81 -4.22 -0.78
CA THR A 27 13.64 -4.04 -2.23
C THR A 27 12.26 -3.48 -2.57
N TYR A 28 11.20 -4.00 -1.93
CA TYR A 28 9.84 -3.49 -2.10
C TYR A 28 9.67 -2.07 -1.59
N ASN A 29 10.30 -1.73 -0.45
CA ASN A 29 10.23 -0.39 0.09
C ASN A 29 10.93 0.65 -0.81
N ILE A 30 12.02 0.25 -1.47
CA ILE A 30 12.67 1.08 -2.50
C ILE A 30 11.75 1.21 -3.72
N LEU A 31 11.12 0.12 -4.17
CA LEU A 31 10.19 0.14 -5.30
C LEU A 31 9.01 1.10 -5.06
N VAL A 32 8.48 1.14 -3.83
CA VAL A 32 7.45 2.10 -3.41
C VAL A 32 7.91 3.54 -3.62
N ILE A 33 9.08 3.90 -3.09
CA ILE A 33 9.64 5.24 -3.24
C ILE A 33 9.82 5.57 -4.73
N MET A 34 10.45 4.65 -5.48
CA MET A 34 10.68 4.83 -6.90
C MET A 34 9.39 5.01 -7.68
N SER A 35 8.32 4.33 -7.28
CA SER A 35 7.02 4.46 -7.92
C SER A 35 6.39 5.84 -7.73
N ILE A 36 6.52 6.42 -6.53
CA ILE A 36 5.99 7.76 -6.23
C ILE A 36 6.85 8.81 -6.95
N VAL A 37 8.18 8.70 -6.82
CA VAL A 37 9.15 9.60 -7.46
C VAL A 37 9.00 9.57 -8.97
N PHE A 38 8.82 8.39 -9.57
CA PHE A 38 8.56 8.26 -11.00
C PHE A 38 7.30 9.00 -11.42
N SER A 39 6.18 8.83 -10.69
CA SER A 39 4.92 9.51 -11.00
C SER A 39 5.08 11.03 -10.90
N MET A 40 5.74 11.51 -9.86
CA MET A 40 6.03 12.93 -9.65
C MET A 40 6.97 13.51 -10.72
N ALA A 41 8.08 12.83 -11.01
CA ALA A 41 9.05 13.28 -12.01
C ALA A 41 8.43 13.32 -13.40
N THR A 42 7.64 12.30 -13.75
CA THR A 42 6.94 12.27 -15.05
C THR A 42 5.95 13.41 -15.17
N TYR A 43 5.22 13.75 -14.10
CA TYR A 43 4.35 14.94 -14.08
C TYR A 43 5.12 16.25 -14.27
N LEU A 44 6.27 16.42 -13.60
CA LEU A 44 7.03 17.68 -13.67
C LEU A 44 7.76 17.89 -14.99
N ILE A 45 8.18 16.81 -15.65
CA ILE A 45 8.94 16.86 -16.91
C ILE A 45 8.00 17.01 -18.11
N LEU A 46 6.80 16.45 -18.05
CA LEU A 46 5.91 16.40 -19.20
C LEU A 46 4.94 17.56 -19.23
N ASP A 47 4.87 18.19 -20.39
CA ASP A 47 3.92 19.26 -20.67
C ASP A 47 2.47 18.75 -20.56
N LYS A 48 1.63 19.55 -19.89
CA LYS A 48 0.23 19.23 -19.55
C LYS A 48 -0.55 18.78 -20.79
N ASP A 49 -0.33 19.47 -21.90
CA ASP A 49 -1.03 19.23 -23.16
C ASP A 49 -0.68 17.89 -23.82
N ARG A 50 0.60 17.46 -23.71
CA ARG A 50 1.03 16.17 -24.25
C ARG A 50 0.41 15.01 -23.49
N PHE A 51 0.23 15.23 -22.20
CA PHE A 51 -0.26 14.23 -21.29
C PHE A 51 -1.76 13.98 -21.46
N GLU A 52 -2.56 15.04 -21.51
CA GLU A 52 -4.02 14.95 -21.76
C GLU A 52 -4.30 14.18 -23.07
N LYS A 53 -3.50 14.44 -24.10
CA LYS A 53 -3.68 13.85 -25.44
C LYS A 53 -3.16 12.41 -25.58
N ASN A 54 -2.26 11.94 -24.71
CA ASN A 54 -1.59 10.65 -24.89
C ASN A 54 -2.03 9.59 -23.86
N PRO A 55 -2.95 8.66 -24.20
CA PRO A 55 -3.41 7.62 -23.29
C PRO A 55 -2.32 6.61 -22.91
N LEU A 56 -1.35 6.34 -23.79
CA LEU A 56 -0.23 5.45 -23.48
C LEU A 56 0.66 6.04 -22.38
N LEU A 57 0.81 7.36 -22.38
CA LEU A 57 1.58 8.05 -21.35
C LEU A 57 0.84 8.03 -20.01
N ARG A 58 -0.48 8.25 -20.01
CA ARG A 58 -1.36 8.08 -18.85
C ARG A 58 -1.24 6.68 -18.24
N PHE A 59 -1.32 5.67 -19.10
CA PHE A 59 -1.12 4.29 -18.72
C PHE A 59 0.26 4.07 -18.09
N ALA A 60 1.34 4.55 -18.71
CA ALA A 60 2.69 4.39 -18.19
C ALA A 60 2.90 5.01 -16.80
N ILE A 61 2.31 6.19 -16.52
CA ILE A 61 2.41 6.83 -15.20
C ILE A 61 1.71 6.00 -14.12
N ILE A 62 0.49 5.52 -14.38
CA ILE A 62 -0.31 4.79 -13.39
C ILE A 62 0.14 3.34 -13.24
N LEU A 63 0.70 2.76 -14.30
CA LEU A 63 1.10 1.36 -14.35
C LEU A 63 2.02 1.01 -13.17
N LEU A 64 3.08 1.77 -12.96
CA LEU A 64 4.06 1.48 -11.91
C LEU A 64 3.46 1.52 -10.48
N PRO A 65 2.78 2.60 -10.04
CA PRO A 65 2.22 2.69 -8.68
C PRO A 65 1.12 1.68 -8.41
N LEU A 66 0.23 1.44 -9.36
CA LEU A 66 -0.84 0.47 -9.15
C LEU A 66 -0.35 -0.97 -9.27
N SER A 67 0.63 -1.25 -10.13
CA SER A 67 1.28 -2.57 -10.14
C SER A 67 2.02 -2.83 -8.84
N CYS A 68 2.71 -1.83 -8.31
CA CYS A 68 3.38 -1.93 -7.01
C CYS A 68 2.37 -2.22 -5.90
N SER A 69 1.26 -1.49 -5.85
CA SER A 69 0.20 -1.74 -4.86
C SER A 69 -0.43 -3.14 -5.02
N ALA A 70 -0.76 -3.56 -6.24
CA ALA A 70 -1.30 -4.90 -6.50
C ALA A 70 -0.33 -6.01 -6.05
N ILE A 71 0.95 -5.90 -6.41
CA ILE A 71 1.98 -6.86 -6.01
C ILE A 71 2.12 -6.90 -4.49
N GLN A 72 2.06 -5.75 -3.80
CA GLN A 72 2.11 -5.72 -2.35
C GLN A 72 0.93 -6.46 -1.70
N TYR A 73 -0.29 -6.24 -2.18
CA TYR A 73 -1.45 -6.96 -1.65
C TYR A 73 -1.38 -8.46 -1.93
N LEU A 74 -0.92 -8.87 -3.11
CA LEU A 74 -0.69 -10.28 -3.45
C LEU A 74 0.43 -10.89 -2.59
N PHE A 75 1.50 -10.14 -2.31
CA PHE A 75 2.58 -10.59 -1.44
C PHE A 75 2.11 -10.73 0.01
N LEU A 76 1.30 -9.80 0.52
CA LEU A 76 0.67 -9.90 1.83
C LEU A 76 -0.25 -11.12 1.92
N LEU A 77 -1.02 -11.39 0.85
CA LEU A 77 -1.87 -12.57 0.77
C LEU A 77 -1.04 -13.85 0.80
N TYR A 78 0.01 -13.92 -0.03
CA TYR A 78 0.91 -15.07 -0.10
C TYR A 78 1.60 -15.35 1.23
N THR A 79 2.14 -14.32 1.88
CA THR A 79 2.80 -14.46 3.18
C THR A 79 1.81 -14.87 4.28
N ASN A 80 0.60 -14.33 4.26
CA ASN A 80 -0.46 -14.71 5.20
C ASN A 80 -0.92 -16.17 5.00
N TRP A 81 -1.05 -16.62 3.75
CA TRP A 81 -1.43 -18.00 3.43
C TRP A 81 -0.30 -19.00 3.77
N LYS A 82 0.94 -18.68 3.42
CA LYS A 82 2.10 -19.56 3.65
C LYS A 82 2.39 -19.82 5.14
N SER A 83 1.85 -19.02 6.06
CA SER A 83 2.07 -19.18 7.50
C SER A 83 1.61 -20.54 8.05
N ASN A 84 0.91 -21.39 7.28
CA ASN A 84 0.39 -22.72 7.67
C ASN A 84 -0.39 -22.70 8.99
N TYR A 85 -0.88 -21.54 9.39
CA TYR A 85 -1.58 -21.35 10.65
C TYR A 85 -3.03 -21.80 10.50
N GLU A 86 -3.48 -22.69 11.36
CA GLU A 86 -4.89 -23.02 11.52
C GLU A 86 -5.51 -22.08 12.55
N PRO A 87 -6.39 -21.14 12.15
CA PRO A 87 -6.97 -20.20 13.08
C PRO A 87 -7.89 -20.88 14.10
N GLU A 88 -7.49 -20.78 15.36
CA GLU A 88 -8.26 -21.25 16.51
C GLU A 88 -9.35 -20.24 16.89
N GLY A 89 -10.59 -20.74 16.92
CA GLY A 89 -11.76 -19.94 17.26
C GLY A 89 -12.42 -19.25 16.05
N THR A 90 -13.76 -19.20 16.10
CA THR A 90 -14.61 -18.73 15.00
C THR A 90 -14.28 -17.29 14.57
N LEU A 91 -14.02 -16.40 15.54
CA LEU A 91 -13.77 -14.99 15.26
C LEU A 91 -12.41 -14.76 14.56
N HIS A 92 -11.35 -15.42 15.02
CA HIS A 92 -10.03 -15.32 14.37
C HIS A 92 -10.06 -15.87 12.95
N LYS A 93 -10.75 -17.01 12.76
CA LYS A 93 -10.94 -17.62 11.45
C LYS A 93 -11.73 -16.70 10.51
N ALA A 94 -12.81 -16.08 11.00
CA ALA A 94 -13.59 -15.11 10.23
C ALA A 94 -12.76 -13.89 9.82
N LEU A 95 -12.01 -13.28 10.77
CA LEU A 95 -11.14 -12.14 10.49
C LEU A 95 -10.04 -12.48 9.48
N TYR A 96 -9.43 -13.66 9.61
CA TYR A 96 -8.41 -14.13 8.68
C TYR A 96 -8.93 -14.21 7.24
N TYR A 97 -10.07 -14.87 7.02
CA TYR A 97 -10.65 -14.97 5.68
C TYR A 97 -11.15 -13.63 5.17
N PHE A 98 -11.79 -12.84 6.02
CA PHE A 98 -12.24 -11.49 5.67
C PHE A 98 -11.07 -10.63 5.18
N PHE A 99 -9.96 -10.65 5.90
CA PHE A 99 -8.76 -9.91 5.53
C PHE A 99 -8.18 -10.43 4.20
N ASN A 100 -8.09 -11.74 3.99
CA ASN A 100 -7.65 -12.31 2.71
C ASN A 100 -8.55 -11.89 1.53
N VAL A 101 -9.87 -11.87 1.73
CA VAL A 101 -10.82 -11.39 0.72
C VAL A 101 -10.57 -9.91 0.41
N LEU A 102 -10.32 -9.07 1.43
CA LEU A 102 -9.97 -7.66 1.22
C LEU A 102 -8.66 -7.50 0.44
N LEU A 103 -7.61 -8.25 0.77
CA LEU A 103 -6.34 -8.21 0.03
C LEU A 103 -6.53 -8.57 -1.45
N ILE A 104 -7.30 -9.62 -1.73
CA ILE A 104 -7.64 -10.03 -3.10
C ILE A 104 -8.41 -8.91 -3.81
N ALA A 105 -9.43 -8.35 -3.15
CA ALA A 105 -10.22 -7.26 -3.70
C ALA A 105 -9.34 -6.04 -4.03
N PHE A 106 -8.46 -5.63 -3.13
CA PHE A 106 -7.55 -4.49 -3.36
C PHE A 106 -6.58 -4.75 -4.51
N ALA A 107 -6.03 -5.96 -4.63
CA ALA A 107 -5.19 -6.34 -5.76
C ALA A 107 -5.96 -6.26 -7.10
N ILE A 108 -7.17 -6.82 -7.14
CA ILE A 108 -8.04 -6.79 -8.33
C ILE A 108 -8.40 -5.35 -8.70
N ILE A 109 -8.82 -4.53 -7.72
CA ILE A 109 -9.17 -3.13 -7.96
C ILE A 109 -7.97 -2.36 -8.51
N SER A 110 -6.78 -2.56 -7.96
CA SER A 110 -5.55 -1.95 -8.48
C SER A 110 -5.28 -2.35 -9.93
N ILE A 111 -5.36 -3.65 -10.26
CA ILE A 111 -5.14 -4.16 -11.62
C ILE A 111 -6.18 -3.59 -12.60
N LEU A 112 -7.46 -3.62 -12.23
CA LEU A 112 -8.52 -3.09 -13.09
C LEU A 112 -8.39 -1.57 -13.27
N SER A 113 -7.95 -0.85 -12.24
CA SER A 113 -7.75 0.60 -12.31
C SER A 113 -6.61 1.01 -13.25
N ILE A 114 -5.60 0.16 -13.43
CA ILE A 114 -4.55 0.36 -14.47
C ILE A 114 -5.18 0.42 -15.87
N ILE A 115 -6.22 -0.37 -16.12
CA ILE A 115 -6.92 -0.44 -17.41
C ILE A 115 -7.93 0.70 -17.52
N VAL A 116 -8.73 0.93 -16.49
CA VAL A 116 -9.88 1.85 -16.55
C VAL A 116 -9.47 3.32 -16.49
N LEU A 117 -8.53 3.68 -15.61
CA LEU A 117 -8.20 5.09 -15.37
C LEU A 117 -7.66 5.81 -16.62
N PRO A 118 -6.80 5.20 -17.48
CA PRO A 118 -6.31 5.88 -18.68
C PRO A 118 -7.35 6.06 -19.80
N ILE A 119 -8.49 5.36 -19.76
CA ILE A 119 -9.50 5.37 -20.84
C ILE A 119 -10.15 6.74 -20.99
N ASN A 120 -10.51 7.40 -19.88
CA ASN A 120 -11.10 8.72 -19.96
C ASN A 120 -10.04 9.79 -20.20
N GLY A 121 -10.32 10.74 -21.09
CA GLY A 121 -9.51 11.95 -21.25
C GLY A 121 -9.40 12.66 -19.90
N TRP A 122 -8.19 12.68 -19.33
CA TRP A 122 -7.94 13.42 -18.10
C TRP A 122 -8.00 14.90 -18.45
N LYS A 123 -9.10 15.57 -18.11
CA LYS A 123 -9.17 17.02 -18.24
C LYS A 123 -8.13 17.61 -17.30
N GLY A 124 -7.48 18.70 -17.67
CA GLY A 124 -6.25 19.18 -17.03
C GLY A 124 -6.10 19.10 -15.50
N ASP A 125 -7.16 19.09 -14.70
CA ASP A 125 -7.12 18.90 -13.24
C ASP A 125 -6.97 17.42 -12.81
N ASP A 126 -7.38 16.48 -13.64
CA ASP A 126 -7.24 15.02 -13.48
C ASP A 126 -5.76 14.59 -13.56
N LEU A 127 -4.91 15.39 -14.20
CA LEU A 127 -3.47 15.16 -14.25
C LEU A 127 -2.84 15.20 -12.86
N LEU A 128 -3.32 16.10 -12.00
CA LEU A 128 -2.88 16.15 -10.61
C LEU A 128 -3.40 14.95 -9.84
N SER A 129 -4.57 14.41 -10.20
CA SER A 129 -5.05 13.15 -9.64
C SER A 129 -4.04 12.04 -9.86
N SER A 130 -3.25 12.05 -10.93
CA SER A 130 -2.20 11.05 -11.16
C SER A 130 -1.01 11.11 -10.22
N ILE A 131 -0.70 12.29 -9.67
CA ILE A 131 0.34 12.44 -8.64
C ILE A 131 -0.23 12.10 -7.27
N VAL A 132 -1.47 12.55 -7.02
CA VAL A 132 -2.16 12.35 -5.74
C VAL A 132 -2.50 10.88 -5.53
N LEU A 133 -2.82 10.15 -6.61
CA LEU A 133 -3.27 8.76 -6.58
C LEU A 133 -2.21 7.82 -5.95
N PRO A 134 -0.94 7.79 -6.38
CA PRO A 134 0.12 7.08 -5.67
C PRO A 134 0.17 7.43 -4.17
N SER A 135 0.14 8.72 -3.82
CA SER A 135 0.15 9.19 -2.44
C SER A 135 -1.11 8.86 -1.63
N PHE A 136 -2.17 8.41 -2.29
CA PHE A 136 -3.42 8.02 -1.64
C PHE A 136 -3.50 6.51 -1.41
N PHE A 137 -3.07 5.70 -2.38
CA PHE A 137 -3.19 4.23 -2.32
C PHE A 137 -1.98 3.51 -1.74
N ILE A 138 -0.78 4.05 -1.95
CA ILE A 138 0.45 3.41 -1.50
C ILE A 138 0.60 3.50 0.03
N PRO A 139 0.30 4.61 0.74
CA PRO A 139 0.53 4.68 2.19
C PRO A 139 -0.20 3.60 3.00
N PRO A 140 -1.51 3.36 2.83
CA PRO A 140 -2.18 2.31 3.58
C PRO A 140 -1.60 0.92 3.27
N THR A 141 -1.29 0.65 2.00
CA THR A 141 -0.67 -0.63 1.58
C THR A 141 0.70 -0.83 2.22
N TYR A 142 1.54 0.21 2.17
CA TYR A 142 2.87 0.22 2.77
C TYR A 142 2.82 0.02 4.28
N LEU A 143 1.92 0.71 4.99
CA LEU A 143 1.75 0.55 6.43
C LEU A 143 1.25 -0.85 6.80
N LEU A 144 0.31 -1.41 6.04
CA LEU A 144 -0.14 -2.80 6.23
C LEU A 144 1.01 -3.80 6.04
N SER A 145 1.93 -3.56 5.10
CA SER A 145 3.03 -4.49 4.86
C SER A 145 4.19 -4.37 5.84
N THR A 146 4.46 -3.16 6.33
CA THR A 146 5.66 -2.87 7.13
C THR A 146 5.37 -2.74 8.62
N SER A 147 4.20 -2.22 9.01
CA SER A 147 3.87 -1.94 10.41
C SER A 147 2.98 -2.98 11.06
N CYS A 148 2.35 -3.85 10.29
CA CYS A 148 1.35 -4.78 10.79
C CYS A 148 1.87 -6.22 10.72
N CYS A 149 1.74 -6.95 11.83
CA CYS A 149 1.83 -8.40 11.79
C CYS A 149 0.46 -8.90 11.34
N LEU A 150 0.44 -9.62 10.23
CA LEU A 150 -0.76 -10.27 9.73
C LEU A 150 -0.81 -11.75 10.13
N VAL A 151 0.18 -12.21 10.92
CA VAL A 151 0.20 -13.57 11.43
C VAL A 151 -1.00 -13.76 12.34
N PRO A 152 -1.84 -14.78 12.12
CA PRO A 152 -3.10 -14.85 12.85
C PRO A 152 -2.84 -15.23 14.32
N GLY A 153 -3.62 -14.66 15.23
CA GLY A 153 -3.34 -14.65 16.68
C GLY A 153 -2.40 -13.52 17.15
N GLN A 154 -1.60 -12.93 16.25
CA GLN A 154 -0.78 -11.75 16.52
C GLN A 154 -1.16 -10.56 15.62
N ILE A 155 -2.38 -10.58 15.06
CA ILE A 155 -2.85 -9.52 14.18
C ILE A 155 -2.86 -8.20 14.94
N GLY A 156 -2.01 -7.29 14.48
CA GLY A 156 -1.86 -6.00 15.12
C GLY A 156 -0.61 -5.27 14.67
N PHE A 157 -0.54 -4.02 15.09
CA PHE A 157 0.61 -3.16 14.83
C PHE A 157 1.84 -3.65 15.60
N THR A 158 2.96 -3.93 14.92
CA THR A 158 4.16 -4.51 15.54
C THR A 158 5.02 -3.48 16.27
N ASP A 159 4.92 -2.22 15.87
CA ASP A 159 5.84 -1.21 16.37
C ASP A 159 5.45 -0.72 17.77
N THR A 160 6.45 -0.50 18.60
CA THR A 160 6.31 -0.19 20.02
C THR A 160 6.75 1.22 20.38
N GLY A 161 7.34 1.94 19.43
CA GLY A 161 8.05 3.18 19.72
C GLY A 161 7.62 4.34 18.86
N ILE A 162 8.57 5.24 18.66
CA ILE A 162 8.40 6.52 17.96
C ILE A 162 8.03 6.29 16.47
N ASN A 163 8.25 5.11 15.91
CA ASN A 163 7.80 4.78 14.55
C ASN A 163 6.27 4.82 14.42
N VAL A 164 5.51 4.60 15.51
CA VAL A 164 4.07 4.84 15.54
C VAL A 164 3.75 6.27 15.08
N LEU A 165 4.54 7.27 15.50
CA LEU A 165 4.32 8.66 15.10
C LEU A 165 4.59 8.86 13.61
N ILE A 166 5.64 8.23 13.07
CA ILE A 166 5.94 8.28 11.64
C ILE A 166 4.81 7.61 10.85
N ASP A 167 4.31 6.48 11.34
CA ASP A 167 3.24 5.73 10.70
C ASP A 167 1.91 6.47 10.72
N ILE A 168 1.59 7.16 11.82
CA ILE A 168 0.44 8.06 11.90
C ILE A 168 0.60 9.22 10.91
N LEU A 169 1.79 9.83 10.81
CA LEU A 169 2.04 10.90 9.82
C LEU A 169 1.88 10.40 8.39
N ILE A 170 2.37 9.19 8.09
CA ILE A 170 2.17 8.52 6.80
C ILE A 170 0.67 8.29 6.56
N LEU A 171 -0.07 7.85 7.57
CA LEU A 171 -1.50 7.56 7.48
C LEU A 171 -2.36 8.82 7.31
N LEU A 172 -1.89 9.96 7.82
CA LEU A 172 -2.51 11.27 7.60
C LEU A 172 -2.33 11.76 6.17
N CYS A 173 -1.29 11.32 5.44
CA CYS A 173 -1.03 11.78 4.07
C CYS A 173 -2.20 11.52 3.10
N PRO A 174 -2.83 10.32 3.05
CA PRO A 174 -4.06 10.12 2.27
C PRO A 174 -5.19 11.07 2.65
N LEU A 175 -5.40 11.33 3.94
CA LEU A 175 -6.47 12.21 4.42
C LEU A 175 -6.21 13.66 4.04
N VAL A 176 -4.98 14.12 4.23
CA VAL A 176 -4.53 15.45 3.79
C VAL A 176 -4.65 15.56 2.27
N SER A 177 -4.26 14.53 1.54
CA SER A 177 -4.42 14.47 0.08
C SER A 177 -5.88 14.68 -0.32
N LEU A 178 -6.81 13.97 0.32
CA LEU A 178 -8.25 14.09 0.06
C LEU A 178 -8.76 15.53 0.28
N VAL A 179 -8.35 16.15 1.39
CA VAL A 179 -8.74 17.54 1.73
C VAL A 179 -8.14 18.55 0.76
N LEU A 180 -6.95 18.27 0.21
CA LEU A 180 -6.27 19.16 -0.74
C LEU A 180 -6.66 18.93 -2.20
N ILE A 181 -7.47 17.91 -2.52
CA ILE A 181 -8.01 17.71 -3.89
C ILE A 181 -8.77 18.95 -4.40
N PRO A 182 -9.75 19.53 -3.66
CA PRO A 182 -10.48 20.71 -4.14
C PRO A 182 -9.63 22.00 -4.18
N GLU A 183 -8.48 22.00 -3.51
CA GLU A 183 -7.60 23.17 -3.42
C GLU A 183 -6.77 23.38 -4.70
N GLU A 184 -6.08 24.52 -4.74
CA GLU A 184 -5.18 24.89 -5.84
C GLU A 184 -4.15 23.79 -6.17
N PRO A 185 -3.79 23.66 -7.46
CA PRO A 185 -2.91 22.58 -7.94
C PRO A 185 -1.54 22.54 -7.24
N LYS A 186 -1.07 23.68 -6.72
CA LYS A 186 0.22 23.79 -6.01
C LYS A 186 0.22 23.01 -4.69
N TYR A 187 -0.92 22.96 -3.97
CA TYR A 187 -1.01 22.27 -2.68
C TYR A 187 -1.06 20.75 -2.84
N ARG A 188 -1.53 20.25 -3.99
CA ARG A 188 -1.61 18.80 -4.29
C ARG A 188 -0.23 18.13 -4.37
N LEU A 189 0.83 18.89 -4.63
CA LEU A 189 2.22 18.39 -4.62
C LEU A 189 2.77 18.14 -3.22
N ILE A 190 2.20 18.77 -2.18
CA ILE A 190 2.66 18.64 -0.80
C ILE A 190 2.62 17.16 -0.34
N PRO A 191 1.48 16.43 -0.42
CA PRO A 191 1.46 15.02 -0.03
C PRO A 191 2.32 14.14 -0.96
N ALA A 192 2.49 14.52 -2.22
CA ALA A 192 3.36 13.82 -3.17
C ALA A 192 4.84 13.86 -2.76
N ILE A 193 5.28 14.95 -2.11
CA ILE A 193 6.65 15.11 -1.60
C ILE A 193 6.77 14.58 -0.18
N LEU A 194 5.80 14.90 0.68
CA LEU A 194 5.83 14.55 2.10
C LEU A 194 5.87 13.03 2.29
N PHE A 195 5.05 12.30 1.53
CA PHE A 195 4.94 10.86 1.68
C PHE A 195 6.25 10.09 1.38
N PRO A 196 6.94 10.24 0.23
CA PRO A 196 8.20 9.56 -0.02
C PRO A 196 9.30 9.98 0.96
N VAL A 197 9.30 11.23 1.44
CA VAL A 197 10.22 11.69 2.49
C VAL A 197 9.94 10.96 3.81
N LEU A 198 8.68 10.83 4.23
CA LEU A 198 8.32 10.10 5.44
C LEU A 198 8.66 8.61 5.35
N ILE A 199 8.41 7.96 4.21
CA ILE A 199 8.84 6.57 3.97
C ILE A 199 10.35 6.47 4.06
N LEU A 200 11.09 7.38 3.42
CA LEU A 200 12.55 7.37 3.46
C LEU A 200 13.08 7.53 4.89
N ILE A 201 12.54 8.48 5.65
CA ILE A 201 12.88 8.67 7.07
C ILE A 201 12.63 7.38 7.85
N ARG A 202 11.48 6.73 7.62
CA ARG A 202 11.15 5.46 8.25
C ARG A 202 12.15 4.36 7.90
N LEU A 203 12.49 4.20 6.63
CA LEU A 203 13.44 3.18 6.17
C LEU A 203 14.84 3.41 6.70
N LEU A 204 15.32 4.65 6.67
CA LEU A 204 16.61 5.00 7.25
C LEU A 204 16.62 4.69 8.74
N ARG A 205 15.54 5.02 9.44
CA ARG A 205 15.41 4.74 10.85
C ARG A 205 15.39 3.24 11.15
N GLU A 206 14.63 2.45 10.43
CA GLU A 206 14.58 1.00 10.60
C GLU A 206 15.98 0.38 10.38
N LYS A 207 16.74 0.91 9.41
CA LYS A 207 18.11 0.48 9.13
C LYS A 207 19.12 0.87 10.21
N TYR A 208 19.10 2.13 10.67
CA TYR A 208 20.13 2.66 11.59
C TYR A 208 19.77 2.48 13.07
N TYR A 209 18.49 2.42 13.39
CA TYR A 209 17.94 2.28 14.74
C TYR A 209 16.83 1.23 14.74
N PRO A 210 17.17 -0.05 14.49
CA PRO A 210 16.18 -1.12 14.49
C PRO A 210 15.51 -1.18 15.87
N SER A 211 14.22 -0.86 15.92
CA SER A 211 13.42 -1.06 17.12
C SER A 211 13.24 -2.55 17.34
N GLY A 212 13.60 -3.05 18.52
CA GLY A 212 13.33 -4.44 18.88
C GLY A 212 11.85 -4.74 18.73
N LYS A 213 11.48 -5.66 17.82
CA LYS A 213 10.12 -6.17 17.68
C LYS A 213 9.78 -6.90 18.98
N SER A 214 9.03 -6.24 19.85
CA SER A 214 8.68 -6.84 21.13
C SER A 214 7.51 -7.81 20.93
N ALA A 215 7.67 -9.08 21.31
CA ALA A 215 6.59 -10.05 21.35
C ALA A 215 5.58 -9.81 22.50
N LEU A 216 5.56 -8.60 23.08
CA LEU A 216 4.63 -8.26 24.16
C LEU A 216 3.18 -8.46 23.71
N PRO A 217 2.30 -8.86 24.64
CA PRO A 217 0.88 -9.07 24.35
C PRO A 217 0.29 -7.87 23.60
N THR A 218 -0.54 -8.16 22.61
CA THR A 218 -1.13 -7.18 21.70
C THR A 218 -1.90 -6.13 22.49
N ALA A 219 -1.25 -5.01 22.78
CA ALA A 219 -1.89 -3.91 23.50
C ALA A 219 -3.09 -3.41 22.68
N PRO A 220 -4.24 -3.09 23.31
CA PRO A 220 -5.46 -2.69 22.60
C PRO A 220 -5.26 -1.55 21.58
N TRP A 221 -4.37 -0.61 21.89
CA TRP A 221 -4.05 0.50 20.98
C TRP A 221 -3.39 0.04 19.67
N ARG A 222 -2.62 -1.07 19.67
CA ARG A 222 -2.02 -1.63 18.44
C ARG A 222 -3.09 -2.18 17.50
N VAL A 223 -4.11 -2.80 18.07
CA VAL A 223 -5.29 -3.26 17.32
C VAL A 223 -6.05 -2.05 16.78
N ALA A 224 -6.23 -0.99 17.58
CA ALA A 224 -6.90 0.23 17.13
C ALA A 224 -6.17 0.90 15.95
N VAL A 225 -4.84 1.01 15.99
CA VAL A 225 -4.02 1.54 14.88
C VAL A 225 -4.15 0.65 13.64
N PHE A 226 -4.07 -0.67 13.80
CA PHE A 226 -4.29 -1.60 12.69
C PHE A 226 -5.67 -1.43 12.04
N VAL A 227 -6.74 -1.37 12.84
CA VAL A 227 -8.11 -1.16 12.37
C VAL A 227 -8.23 0.19 11.65
N LEU A 228 -7.61 1.25 12.17
CA LEU A 228 -7.59 2.56 11.53
C LEU A 228 -6.93 2.51 10.14
N ILE A 229 -5.75 1.86 10.03
CA ILE A 229 -5.07 1.67 8.74
C ILE A 229 -5.98 0.91 7.77
N LEU A 230 -6.65 -0.14 8.24
CA LEU A 230 -7.56 -0.95 7.43
C LEU A 230 -8.77 -0.14 6.95
N ILE A 231 -9.39 0.67 7.82
CA ILE A 231 -10.51 1.54 7.47
C ILE A 231 -10.09 2.53 6.39
N ILE A 232 -8.92 3.16 6.53
CA ILE A 232 -8.41 4.12 5.54
C ILE A 232 -8.10 3.41 4.21
N ALA A 233 -7.54 2.20 4.24
CA ALA A 233 -7.33 1.40 3.04
C ALA A 233 -8.67 1.08 2.34
N VAL A 234 -9.66 0.56 3.08
CA VAL A 234 -11.01 0.27 2.54
C VAL A 234 -11.63 1.52 1.93
N PHE A 235 -11.57 2.64 2.65
CA PHE A 235 -12.11 3.92 2.16
C PHE A 235 -11.40 4.37 0.88
N ALA A 236 -10.06 4.29 0.85
CA ALA A 236 -9.30 4.68 -0.33
C ALA A 236 -9.70 3.85 -1.55
N TYR A 237 -9.76 2.53 -1.40
CA TYR A 237 -10.15 1.61 -2.46
C TYR A 237 -11.62 1.74 -2.88
N ALA A 238 -12.52 2.05 -1.95
CA ALA A 238 -13.91 2.37 -2.29
C ALA A 238 -13.99 3.61 -3.19
N LEU A 239 -13.21 4.65 -2.91
CA LEU A 239 -13.11 5.83 -3.77
C LEU A 239 -12.50 5.50 -5.14
N MET A 240 -11.53 4.57 -5.22
CA MET A 240 -10.99 4.10 -6.49
C MET A 240 -12.04 3.39 -7.34
N VAL A 241 -12.80 2.48 -6.74
CA VAL A 241 -13.89 1.79 -7.44
C VAL A 241 -14.94 2.80 -7.89
N TRP A 242 -15.33 3.73 -7.02
CA TRP A 242 -16.26 4.79 -7.36
C TRP A 242 -15.77 5.63 -8.54
N GLY A 243 -14.54 6.13 -8.48
CA GLY A 243 -13.94 6.93 -9.56
C GLY A 243 -13.86 6.15 -10.88
N SER A 244 -13.42 4.90 -10.84
CA SER A 244 -13.36 4.02 -12.00
C SER A 244 -14.75 3.72 -12.58
N MET A 245 -15.77 3.52 -11.74
CA MET A 245 -17.16 3.31 -12.18
C MET A 245 -17.74 4.56 -12.85
N VAL A 246 -17.49 5.75 -12.29
CA VAL A 246 -17.92 7.02 -12.91
C VAL A 246 -17.26 7.21 -14.28
N ILE A 247 -15.96 6.91 -14.38
CA ILE A 247 -15.22 6.94 -15.65
C ILE A 247 -15.83 5.96 -16.67
N LEU A 248 -16.05 4.72 -16.26
CA LEU A 248 -16.62 3.68 -17.12
C LEU A 248 -18.02 4.06 -17.60
N ASN A 249 -18.84 4.57 -16.68
CA ASN A 249 -20.18 5.04 -16.98
C ASN A 249 -20.18 6.15 -18.03
N ASN A 250 -19.35 7.18 -17.84
CA ASN A 250 -19.26 8.31 -18.77
C ASN A 250 -18.75 7.88 -20.15
N HIS A 251 -17.93 6.82 -20.22
CA HIS A 251 -17.39 6.33 -21.48
C HIS A 251 -18.39 5.48 -22.27
N PHE A 252 -19.16 4.64 -21.59
CA PHE A 252 -20.08 3.68 -22.22
C PHE A 252 -21.56 4.10 -22.19
N GLY A 253 -21.91 5.21 -21.53
CA GLY A 253 -23.30 5.65 -21.38
C GLY A 253 -24.17 4.66 -20.58
N LEU A 254 -23.58 3.90 -19.65
CA LEU A 254 -24.27 2.80 -18.97
C LEU A 254 -25.46 3.25 -18.10
N LEU A 255 -25.44 4.48 -17.61
CA LEU A 255 -26.49 5.10 -16.80
C LEU A 255 -27.42 6.04 -17.60
N ASP A 256 -27.18 6.24 -18.90
CA ASP A 256 -28.09 7.02 -19.76
C ASP A 256 -29.32 6.21 -20.20
N ILE A 257 -29.62 5.11 -19.52
CA ILE A 257 -30.89 4.39 -19.65
C ILE A 257 -31.92 5.06 -18.74
N SER A 258 -32.37 6.26 -19.11
CA SER A 258 -33.61 6.87 -18.65
C SER A 258 -34.21 7.74 -19.75
#